data_AF-A0A1S3QG88-F1
#
_entry.id   AF-A0A1S3QG88-F1
#
_cell.length_a   1.000
_cell.length_b   1.000
_cell.length_c   1.000
_cell.angle_alpha   90.00
_cell.angle_beta   90.00
_cell.angle_gamma   90.00
#
_symmetry.space_group_name_H-M   'P 1'
#
loop_
_entity.id
_entity.type
_entity.pdbx_description
1 polymer ?
#
loop_
_entity_poly.entity_id
_entity_poly.type
_entity_poly.pdbx_seq_one_letter_code
_entity_poly.pdbx_strand_id
1 'polypeptide(L)'
;MAKQQRVEEVEALRAEVECLREHLRSLQTGGAITLAAAAGETSLSLPPSQEVLDLRKQMESAELKNQRLKEVFQRKIQEFRTVCYVLTGYQIDITTENQYRLTSVYAEHMDDSLLFKVNKRTRWPSG
;
A
#
# COMPACT_ATOMS: atom_id res chain seq x y z
N MET A 1 14.60 38.30 53.94
CA MET A 1 14.72 38.19 52.46
C MET A 1 14.73 36.74 51.98
N ALA A 2 15.71 35.90 52.31
CA ALA A 2 15.80 34.52 51.76
C ALA A 2 14.62 33.59 52.12
N LYS A 3 14.02 33.72 53.32
CA LYS A 3 12.83 32.94 53.70
C LYS A 3 11.57 33.37 52.93
N GLN A 4 11.45 34.66 52.63
CA GLN A 4 10.29 35.22 51.94
C GLN A 4 10.26 34.80 50.46
N GLN A 5 11.42 34.86 49.79
CA GLN A 5 11.58 34.40 48.41
C GLN A 5 11.25 32.90 48.24
N ARG A 6 11.64 32.06 49.22
CA ARG A 6 11.29 30.63 49.19
C ARG A 6 9.80 30.38 49.37
N VAL A 7 9.09 31.23 50.12
CA VAL A 7 7.63 31.09 50.29
C VAL A 7 6.92 31.47 48.99
N GLU A 8 7.31 32.59 48.38
CA GLU A 8 6.75 33.06 47.11
C GLU A 8 7.01 32.07 45.95
N GLU A 9 8.20 31.48 45.89
CA GLU A 9 8.53 30.44 44.90
C GLU A 9 7.70 29.16 45.10
N VAL A 10 7.48 28.76 46.36
CA VAL A 10 6.63 27.60 46.68
C VAL A 10 5.17 27.87 46.34
N GLU A 11 4.67 29.09 46.54
CA GLU A 11 3.32 29.49 46.17
C GLU A 11 3.12 29.53 44.65
N ALA A 12 4.10 30.08 43.91
CA ALA A 12 4.08 30.09 42.45
C ALA A 12 4.08 28.67 41.85
N LEU A 13 4.95 27.80 42.36
CA LEU A 13 5.00 26.40 41.93
C LEU A 13 3.71 25.65 42.26
N ARG A 14 3.07 25.94 43.40
CA ARG A 14 1.77 25.33 43.75
C ARG A 14 0.67 25.75 42.77
N ALA A 15 0.60 27.02 42.43
CA ALA A 15 -0.36 27.54 41.45
C ALA A 15 -0.14 26.93 40.05
N GLU A 16 1.11 26.79 39.63
CA GLU A 16 1.46 26.15 38.36
C GLU A 16 1.07 24.67 38.36
N VAL A 17 1.32 23.95 39.45
CA VAL A 17 0.92 22.55 39.61
C VAL A 17 -0.62 22.40 39.58
N GLU A 18 -1.36 23.31 40.19
CA GLU A 18 -2.83 23.29 40.11
C GLU A 18 -3.33 23.55 38.69
N CYS A 19 -2.79 24.57 38.01
CA CYS A 19 -3.13 24.88 36.61
C CYS A 19 -2.85 23.68 35.69
N LEU A 20 -1.66 23.06 35.82
CA LEU A 20 -1.29 21.88 35.04
C LEU A 20 -2.19 20.67 35.35
N ARG A 21 -2.61 20.49 36.60
CA ARG A 21 -3.56 19.43 37.00
C ARG A 21 -4.95 19.66 36.42
N GLU A 22 -5.41 20.89 36.36
CA GLU A 22 -6.69 21.24 35.72
C GLU A 22 -6.64 21.02 34.21
N HIS A 23 -5.53 21.38 33.57
CA HIS A 23 -5.30 21.11 32.14
C HIS A 23 -5.24 19.62 31.83
N LEU A 24 -4.56 18.82 32.67
CA LEU A 24 -4.57 17.37 32.53
C LEU A 24 -5.96 16.79 32.76
N ARG A 25 -6.73 17.32 33.71
CA ARG A 25 -8.10 16.88 33.98
C ARG A 25 -9.02 17.18 32.80
N SER A 26 -8.92 18.36 32.18
CA SER A 26 -9.71 18.71 30.99
C SER A 26 -9.36 17.80 29.80
N LEU A 27 -8.08 17.51 29.61
CA LEU A 27 -7.60 16.56 28.60
C LEU A 27 -8.05 15.12 28.86
N GLN A 28 -8.04 14.67 30.12
CA GLN A 28 -8.52 13.34 30.52
C GLN A 28 -10.03 13.17 30.40
N THR A 29 -10.79 14.26 30.59
CA THR A 29 -12.25 14.25 30.45
C THR A 29 -12.67 14.33 28.97
N GLY A 30 -11.86 14.98 28.13
CA GLY A 30 -12.09 15.09 26.67
C GLY A 30 -11.48 13.96 25.83
N GLY A 31 -10.57 13.16 26.38
CA GLY A 31 -9.90 12.08 25.67
C GLY A 31 -9.48 10.98 26.64
N ALA A 32 -9.85 9.74 26.32
CA ALA A 32 -9.65 8.53 27.09
C ALA A 32 -8.17 8.25 27.45
N ILE A 33 -7.61 8.98 28.42
CA ILE A 33 -6.22 8.85 28.90
C ILE A 33 -6.24 8.66 30.42
N THR A 34 -7.04 7.72 30.88
CA THR A 34 -6.78 7.01 32.14
C THR A 34 -7.08 5.57 31.81
N LEU A 35 -6.08 4.79 31.36
CA LEU A 35 -5.57 3.63 32.12
C LEU A 35 -4.29 3.06 31.49
N ALA A 36 -3.64 3.77 30.54
CA ALA A 36 -2.47 3.27 29.82
C ALA A 36 -1.11 3.63 30.46
N ALA A 37 -1.10 4.24 31.65
CA ALA A 37 0.15 4.56 32.35
C ALA A 37 0.75 3.38 33.15
N ALA A 38 0.09 2.21 33.16
CA ALA A 38 0.52 1.05 33.94
C ALA A 38 1.02 -0.16 33.11
N ALA A 39 0.94 -0.13 31.79
CA ALA A 39 1.44 -1.23 30.96
C ALA A 39 2.03 -0.69 29.66
N GLY A 40 3.35 -0.82 29.52
CA GLY A 40 4.18 -0.26 28.45
C GLY A 40 4.01 -0.91 27.08
N GLU A 41 2.80 -0.87 26.52
CA GLU A 41 2.58 -1.20 25.11
C GLU A 41 1.66 -0.13 24.50
N THR A 42 2.28 0.90 23.95
CA THR A 42 1.62 2.01 23.27
C THR A 42 1.06 1.56 21.92
N SER A 43 -0.01 0.77 21.95
CA SER A 43 -0.99 0.72 20.86
C SER A 43 -2.21 1.52 21.32
N LEU A 44 -2.12 2.84 21.14
CA LEU A 44 -3.26 3.75 21.31
C LEU A 44 -4.25 3.47 20.18
N SER A 45 -5.16 2.52 20.37
CA SER A 45 -6.28 2.31 19.45
C SER A 45 -7.32 3.40 19.65
N LEU A 46 -7.01 4.63 19.22
CA LEU A 46 -8.03 5.63 18.91
C LEU A 46 -8.90 5.08 17.77
N PRO A 47 -10.24 5.20 17.83
CA PRO A 47 -11.07 4.87 16.69
C PRO A 47 -10.58 5.70 15.48
N PRO A 48 -10.40 5.08 14.30
CA PRO A 48 -9.92 5.79 13.13
C PRO A 48 -10.84 6.98 12.85
N SER A 49 -10.26 8.13 12.54
CA SER A 49 -11.05 9.30 12.14
C SER A 49 -11.92 8.94 10.93
N GLN A 50 -13.06 9.59 10.79
CA GLN A 50 -13.98 9.37 9.66
C GLN A 50 -13.25 9.48 8.31
N GLU A 51 -12.31 10.42 8.20
CA GLU A 51 -11.43 10.58 7.04
C GLU A 51 -10.56 9.35 6.77
N VAL A 52 -9.97 8.73 7.81
CA VAL A 52 -9.18 7.50 7.66
C VAL A 52 -10.05 6.34 7.22
N LEU A 53 -11.29 6.24 7.69
CA LEU A 53 -12.24 5.22 7.22
C LEU A 53 -12.63 5.43 5.75
N ASP A 54 -12.91 6.66 5.36
CA ASP A 54 -13.28 7.00 3.98
C ASP A 54 -12.10 6.78 3.01
N LEU A 55 -10.88 7.14 3.40
CA LEU A 55 -9.66 6.88 2.65
C LEU A 55 -9.39 5.38 2.49
N ARG A 56 -9.56 4.58 3.55
CA ARG A 56 -9.44 3.12 3.47
C ARG A 56 -10.43 2.52 2.47
N LYS A 57 -11.68 2.96 2.51
CA LYS A 57 -12.71 2.53 1.56
C LYS A 57 -12.36 2.91 0.11
N GLN A 58 -11.80 4.10 -0.11
CA GLN A 58 -11.33 4.52 -1.44
C GLN A 58 -10.15 3.68 -1.93
N MET A 59 -9.19 3.39 -1.05
CA MET A 59 -8.04 2.54 -1.35
C MET A 59 -8.48 1.13 -1.75
N GLU A 60 -9.35 0.50 -0.95
CA GLU A 60 -9.91 -0.82 -1.27
C GLU A 60 -10.66 -0.83 -2.61
N SER A 61 -11.43 0.23 -2.89
CA SER A 61 -12.13 0.39 -4.17
C SER A 61 -11.16 0.52 -5.36
N ALA A 62 -10.09 1.29 -5.19
CA ALA A 62 -9.06 1.47 -6.20
C ALA A 62 -8.27 0.18 -6.45
N GLU A 63 -7.91 -0.54 -5.38
CA GLU A 63 -7.25 -1.84 -5.46
C GLU A 63 -8.11 -2.87 -6.18
N LEU A 64 -9.40 -2.96 -5.86
CA LEU A 64 -10.34 -3.85 -6.53
C LEU A 64 -10.46 -3.54 -8.02
N LYS A 65 -10.53 -2.25 -8.39
CA LYS A 65 -10.56 -1.82 -9.80
C LYS A 65 -9.28 -2.21 -10.53
N ASN A 66 -8.11 -1.99 -9.91
CA ASN A 66 -6.82 -2.39 -10.47
C ASN A 66 -6.70 -3.91 -10.64
N GLN A 67 -7.22 -4.68 -9.68
CA GLN A 67 -7.23 -6.14 -9.76
C GLN A 67 -8.09 -6.63 -10.93
N ARG A 68 -9.31 -6.10 -11.06
CA ARG A 68 -10.19 -6.41 -12.20
C ARG A 68 -9.56 -6.02 -13.54
N LEU A 69 -8.87 -4.88 -13.60
CA LEU A 69 -8.19 -4.44 -14.80
C LEU A 69 -7.08 -5.42 -15.22
N LYS A 70 -6.28 -5.91 -14.26
CA LYS A 70 -5.27 -6.96 -14.51
C LYS A 70 -5.91 -8.23 -15.04
N GLU A 71 -7.03 -8.67 -14.46
CA GLU A 71 -7.75 -9.87 -14.91
C GLU A 71 -8.28 -9.74 -16.34
N VAL A 72 -8.87 -8.59 -16.68
CA VAL A 72 -9.34 -8.33 -18.05
C VAL A 72 -8.17 -8.34 -19.04
N PHE A 73 -7.06 -7.69 -18.69
CA PHE A 73 -5.88 -7.64 -19.54
C PHE A 73 -5.26 -9.03 -19.76
N GLN A 74 -5.09 -9.80 -18.68
CA GLN A 74 -4.60 -11.19 -18.76
C GLN A 74 -5.52 -12.06 -19.62
N ARG A 75 -6.84 -11.95 -19.43
CA ARG A 75 -7.82 -12.66 -20.25
C ARG A 75 -7.69 -12.32 -21.73
N LYS A 76 -7.53 -11.03 -22.05
CA LYS A 76 -7.39 -10.58 -23.44
C LYS A 76 -6.09 -11.02 -24.08
N ILE A 77 -4.98 -11.00 -23.34
CA ILE A 77 -3.71 -11.58 -23.82
C ILE A 77 -3.89 -13.07 -24.08
N GLN A 78 -4.49 -13.82 -23.16
CA GLN A 78 -4.66 -15.26 -23.32
C GLN A 78 -5.55 -15.60 -24.52
N GLU A 79 -6.65 -14.86 -24.70
CA GLU A 79 -7.54 -14.97 -25.86
C GLU A 79 -6.76 -14.75 -27.16
N PHE A 80 -5.98 -13.68 -27.24
CA PHE A 80 -5.15 -13.36 -28.41
C PHE A 80 -4.11 -14.46 -28.70
N ARG A 81 -3.38 -14.90 -27.67
CA ARG A 81 -2.39 -15.99 -27.79
C ARG A 81 -3.04 -17.29 -28.27
N THR A 82 -4.24 -17.59 -27.80
CA THR A 82 -5.01 -18.77 -28.23
C THR A 82 -5.35 -18.67 -29.71
N VAL A 83 -5.80 -17.51 -30.17
CA VAL A 83 -6.07 -17.27 -31.60
C VAL A 83 -4.80 -17.42 -32.43
N CYS A 84 -3.68 -16.83 -32.03
CA CYS A 84 -2.39 -17.01 -32.72
C CYS A 84 -1.99 -18.48 -32.79
N TYR A 85 -2.14 -19.23 -31.70
CA TYR A 85 -1.83 -20.65 -31.65
C TYR A 85 -2.69 -21.46 -32.64
N VAL A 86 -4.01 -21.27 -32.62
CA VAL A 86 -4.92 -21.99 -33.53
C VAL A 86 -4.65 -21.65 -34.99
N LEU A 87 -4.38 -20.38 -35.30
CA LEU A 87 -4.19 -19.92 -36.68
C LEU A 87 -2.82 -20.25 -37.25
N THR A 88 -1.77 -20.23 -36.43
CA THR A 88 -0.37 -20.34 -36.90
C THR A 88 0.33 -21.63 -36.49
N GLY A 89 -0.24 -22.38 -35.54
CA GLY A 89 0.42 -23.53 -34.92
C GLY A 89 1.54 -23.17 -33.94
N TYR A 90 1.73 -21.89 -33.60
CA TYR A 90 2.77 -21.45 -32.66
C TYR A 90 2.19 -20.95 -31.34
N GLN A 91 2.66 -21.54 -30.25
CA GLN A 91 2.44 -21.02 -28.91
C GLN A 91 3.45 -19.89 -28.66
N ILE A 92 2.96 -18.68 -28.41
CA ILE A 92 3.78 -17.48 -28.19
C ILE A 92 3.81 -17.17 -26.69
N ASP A 93 4.95 -17.29 -26.03
CA ASP A 93 5.16 -16.96 -24.61
C ASP A 93 6.08 -15.75 -24.42
N ILE A 94 5.83 -14.95 -23.39
CA ILE A 94 6.73 -13.86 -22.97
C ILE A 94 7.63 -14.40 -21.87
N THR A 95 8.95 -14.43 -22.11
CA THR A 95 9.92 -14.85 -21.09
C THR A 95 10.35 -13.65 -20.24
N THR A 96 11.07 -13.93 -19.15
CA THR A 96 11.87 -12.91 -18.47
C THR A 96 12.81 -12.25 -19.49
N GLU A 97 13.04 -10.94 -19.37
CA GLU A 97 13.89 -10.11 -20.27
C GLU A 97 13.29 -9.64 -21.61
N ASN A 98 11.97 -9.54 -21.75
CA ASN A 98 11.30 -9.04 -22.98
C ASN A 98 11.69 -9.85 -24.24
N GLN A 99 11.91 -11.14 -24.07
CA GLN A 99 12.06 -12.07 -25.19
C GLN A 99 10.75 -12.84 -25.39
N TYR A 100 10.52 -13.28 -26.61
CA TYR A 100 9.34 -14.01 -27.03
C TYR A 100 9.77 -15.41 -27.44
N ARG A 101 9.21 -16.42 -26.76
CA ARG A 101 9.41 -17.82 -27.08
C ARG A 101 8.27 -18.30 -27.95
N LEU A 102 8.60 -18.88 -29.09
CA LEU A 102 7.66 -19.53 -29.99
C LEU A 102 7.90 -21.03 -29.96
N THR A 103 6.89 -21.81 -29.58
CA THR A 103 6.91 -23.27 -29.62
C THR A 103 5.94 -23.75 -30.69
N SER A 104 6.43 -24.55 -31.63
CA SER A 104 5.59 -25.10 -32.71
C SER A 104 4.77 -26.29 -32.20
N VAL A 105 3.52 -26.42 -32.64
CA VAL A 105 2.72 -27.62 -32.40
C VAL A 105 3.27 -28.86 -33.12
N TYR A 106 4.14 -28.64 -34.11
CA TYR A 106 4.82 -29.68 -34.88
C TYR A 106 6.28 -29.86 -34.44
N ALA A 107 6.66 -29.36 -33.27
CA ALA A 107 7.99 -29.58 -32.71
C ALA A 107 8.25 -31.08 -32.49
N GLU A 108 9.47 -31.54 -32.82
CA GLU A 108 9.86 -32.94 -32.65
C GLU A 108 10.14 -33.25 -31.18
N HIS A 109 10.62 -32.26 -30.42
CA HIS A 109 10.85 -32.34 -28.99
C HIS A 109 10.15 -31.22 -28.21
N MET A 110 9.80 -31.47 -26.95
CA MET A 110 9.09 -30.51 -26.09
C MET A 110 9.89 -29.22 -25.83
N ASP A 111 11.20 -29.27 -25.96
CA ASP A 111 12.10 -28.14 -25.68
C ASP A 111 12.43 -27.32 -26.94
N ASP A 112 12.03 -27.79 -28.12
CA ASP A 112 12.28 -27.10 -29.38
C ASP A 112 11.47 -25.80 -29.42
N SER A 113 12.19 -24.69 -29.39
CA SER A 113 11.59 -23.37 -29.39
C SER A 113 12.48 -22.33 -30.06
N LEU A 114 11.84 -21.33 -30.64
CA LEU A 114 12.48 -20.17 -31.23
C LEU A 114 12.41 -19.01 -30.23
N LEU A 115 13.53 -18.33 -30.00
CA LEU A 115 13.61 -17.15 -29.13
C LEU A 115 13.82 -15.89 -29.97
N PHE A 116 12.91 -14.94 -29.83
CA PHE A 116 12.96 -13.65 -30.52
C PHE A 116 13.09 -12.51 -29.51
N LYS A 117 13.89 -11.51 -29.85
CA LYS A 117 13.99 -10.26 -29.09
C LYS A 117 13.71 -9.10 -30.02
N VAL A 118 12.78 -8.23 -29.63
CA VAL A 118 12.45 -7.05 -30.44
C VAL A 118 13.62 -6.07 -30.37
N ASN A 119 14.20 -5.77 -31.53
CA ASN A 119 15.23 -4.74 -31.63
C ASN A 119 14.57 -3.36 -31.53
N LYS A 120 15.01 -2.51 -30.60
CA LYS A 120 14.43 -1.18 -30.34
C LYS A 120 14.45 -0.25 -31.57
N ARG A 121 15.18 -0.59 -32.62
CA ARG A 121 15.26 0.19 -33.87
C ARG A 121 14.07 -0.03 -34.81
N THR A 122 13.26 -1.08 -34.60
CA THR A 122 12.02 -1.27 -35.38
C THR A 122 10.93 -0.36 -34.81
N ARG A 123 10.73 0.79 -35.46
CA ARG A 123 9.54 1.62 -35.28
C ARG A 123 8.35 0.79 -35.76
N TRP A 124 7.46 0.40 -34.85
CA TRP A 124 6.14 -0.08 -35.23
C TRP A 124 5.50 1.01 -36.10
N PRO A 125 5.00 0.72 -37.32
CA PRO A 125 4.29 1.72 -38.09
C PRO A 125 3.08 2.15 -37.26
N SER A 126 3.05 3.42 -36.89
CA SER A 126 1.91 4.02 -36.22
C SER A 126 0.71 3.85 -37.15
N GLY A 127 -0.20 2.95 -36.78
CA GLY A 127 -1.55 2.89 -37.37
C GLY A 127 -2.39 4.04 -36.84
#